data_AF-A0AAV5IC83-F1
#
_entry.id   AF-A0AAV5IC83-F1
#
_cell.length_a   1.000
_cell.length_b   1.000
_cell.length_c   1.000
_cell.angle_alpha   90.00
_cell.angle_beta   90.00
_cell.angle_gamma   90.00
#
_symmetry.space_group_name_H-M   'P 1'
#
loop_
_entity.id
_entity.type
_entity.pdbx_description
1 polymer ?
#
loop_
_entity_poly.entity_id
_entity_poly.type
_entity_poly.pdbx_seq_one_letter_code
_entity_poly.pdbx_strand_id
1 'polypeptide(L)'
;MLVDDQNKKCLFYGSTLQKSICNNPPHTTIEVAQRVGEELVKACGDLGIKEISSHDRNGFVSGERMQAFEIVIAKHGFLPR
;
A
#
# COMPACT_ATOMS: atom_id res chain seq x y z
N MET A 1 -4.48 2.72 1.34
CA MET A 1 -5.75 2.09 1.79
C MET A 1 -6.28 1.23 0.67
N LEU A 2 -7.00 0.16 0.97
CA LEU A 2 -7.73 -0.63 -0.02
C LEU A 2 -9.21 -0.52 0.29
N VAL A 3 -9.99 -0.03 -0.67
CA VAL A 3 -11.40 0.32 -0.49
C VAL A 3 -12.22 -0.37 -1.57
N ASP A 4 -13.36 -0.90 -1.15
CA ASP A 4 -14.44 -1.33 -2.01
C ASP A 4 -15.50 -0.22 -2.02
N ASP A 5 -15.49 0.57 -3.08
CA ASP A 5 -16.39 1.72 -3.22
C ASP A 5 -17.85 1.29 -3.40
N GLN A 6 -18.10 0.13 -4.03
CA GLN A 6 -19.46 -0.37 -4.25
C GLN A 6 -20.13 -0.73 -2.93
N ASN A 7 -19.39 -1.45 -2.07
CA ASN A 7 -19.86 -1.85 -0.75
C ASN A 7 -19.55 -0.82 0.34
N LYS A 8 -18.93 0.32 -0.01
CA LYS A 8 -18.51 1.41 0.89
C LYS A 8 -17.70 0.89 2.08
N LYS A 9 -16.81 -0.07 1.83
CA LYS A 9 -16.05 -0.76 2.88
C LYS A 9 -14.56 -0.57 2.70
N CYS A 10 -13.86 -0.20 3.76
CA CYS A 10 -12.41 -0.30 3.82
C CYS A 10 -12.03 -1.77 4.02
N LEU A 11 -11.40 -2.38 3.02
CA LEU A 11 -10.94 -3.77 3.07
C LEU A 11 -9.61 -3.87 3.82
N PHE A 12 -8.73 -2.88 3.67
CA PHE A 12 -7.46 -2.82 4.37
C PHE A 12 -6.99 -1.39 4.62
N TYR A 13 -6.47 -1.16 5.83
CA TYR A 13 -5.84 0.09 6.25
C TYR A 13 -4.45 -0.19 6.81
N GLY A 14 -3.43 0.24 6.08
CA GLY A 14 -2.02 0.21 6.48
C GLY A 14 -1.54 1.59 6.91
N SER A 15 -0.96 1.71 8.10
CA SER A 15 -0.44 2.96 8.66
C SER A 15 0.80 2.72 9.51
N THR A 16 1.69 3.71 9.55
CA THR A 16 2.88 3.69 10.41
C THR A 16 2.55 3.68 11.90
N LEU A 17 1.30 3.94 12.29
CA LEU A 17 0.82 3.78 13.66
C LEU A 17 0.69 2.30 14.07
N GLN A 18 0.62 1.38 13.11
CA GLN A 18 0.56 -0.05 13.37
C GLN A 18 1.98 -0.59 13.60
N LYS A 19 2.19 -1.25 14.75
CA LYS A 19 3.49 -1.81 15.15
C LYS A 19 4.05 -2.80 14.11
N SER A 20 3.19 -3.58 13.45
CA SER A 20 3.61 -4.52 12.40
C SER A 20 4.32 -3.84 11.23
N ILE A 21 3.98 -2.58 10.94
CA ILE A 21 4.54 -1.80 9.82
C ILE A 21 5.75 -0.99 10.28
N CYS A 22 5.64 -0.33 11.45
CA CYS A 22 6.70 0.46 12.04
C CYS A 22 7.11 -0.14 13.39
N ASN A 23 8.12 -1.03 13.35
CA ASN A 23 8.81 -1.52 14.55
C ASN A 23 9.99 -0.61 14.90
N ASN A 24 10.46 -0.68 16.16
CA ASN A 24 11.62 0.08 16.66
C ASN A 24 12.95 -0.58 16.25
N PRO A 25 13.46 -0.23 15.06
CA PRO A 25 14.72 0.51 14.90
C PRO A 25 14.50 1.78 14.04
N PRO A 26 15.52 2.63 13.79
CA PRO A 26 15.33 3.78 12.90
C PRO A 26 15.11 3.28 11.46
N HIS A 27 13.87 3.34 10.99
CA HIS A 27 13.53 3.09 9.59
C HIS A 27 13.50 4.40 8.81
N THR A 28 14.03 4.39 7.59
CA THR A 28 13.86 5.54 6.70
C THR A 28 12.40 5.65 6.23
N THR A 29 11.95 6.84 5.87
CA THR A 29 10.59 7.03 5.34
C THR A 29 10.32 6.18 4.09
N ILE A 30 11.36 5.86 3.32
CA ILE A 30 11.29 5.01 2.12
C ILE A 30 11.03 3.55 2.51
N GLU A 31 11.80 3.00 3.47
CA GLU A 31 11.61 1.64 3.96
C GLU A 31 10.23 1.41 4.55
N VAL A 32 9.74 2.38 5.34
CA VAL A 32 8.40 2.29 5.92
C VAL A 32 7.33 2.31 4.81
N ALA A 33 7.51 3.13 3.77
CA ALA A 33 6.57 3.17 2.65
C ALA A 33 6.54 1.86 1.85
N GLN A 34 7.70 1.21 1.67
CA GLN A 34 7.78 -0.12 1.06
C GLN A 34 7.00 -1.15 1.88
N ARG A 35 7.22 -1.19 3.20
CA ARG A 35 6.49 -2.10 4.11
C ARG A 35 4.98 -1.89 4.10
N VAL A 36 4.51 -0.64 4.03
CA VAL A 36 3.08 -0.35 3.88
C VAL A 36 2.54 -0.98 2.58
N GLY A 37 3.32 -0.92 1.50
CA GLY A 37 3.00 -1.58 0.23
C GLY A 37 2.96 -3.11 0.35
N GLU A 38 3.94 -3.71 1.01
CA GLU A 38 4.03 -5.16 1.21
C GLU A 38 2.85 -5.70 2.03
N GLU A 39 2.47 -5.03 3.11
CA GLU A 39 1.32 -5.42 3.93
C GLU A 39 0.00 -5.27 3.16
N LEU A 40 -0.11 -4.26 2.28
CA LEU A 40 -1.26 -4.13 1.38
C LEU A 40 -1.34 -5.28 0.39
N VAL A 41 -0.22 -5.65 -0.24
CA VAL A 41 -0.15 -6.81 -1.16
C VAL A 41 -0.54 -8.09 -0.42
N LYS A 42 -0.04 -8.28 0.79
CA LYS A 42 -0.40 -9.43 1.63
C LYS A 42 -1.89 -9.46 1.91
N ALA A 43 -2.48 -8.33 2.31
CA ALA A 43 -3.92 -8.24 2.53
C ALA A 43 -4.73 -8.54 1.25
N CYS A 44 -4.26 -8.10 0.08
CA CYS A 44 -4.87 -8.48 -1.20
C CYS A 44 -4.81 -10.00 -1.42
N GLY A 45 -3.67 -10.63 -1.13
CA GLY A 45 -3.51 -12.09 -1.22
C GLY A 45 -4.46 -12.84 -0.28
N ASP A 46 -4.53 -12.42 0.98
CA ASP A 46 -5.41 -13.02 2.01
C ASP A 46 -6.90 -12.87 1.66
N LEU A 47 -7.28 -11.77 1.00
CA LEU A 47 -8.64 -11.50 0.54
C LEU A 47 -8.94 -12.06 -0.85
N GLY A 48 -7.97 -12.67 -1.54
CA GLY A 48 -8.14 -13.22 -2.89
C GLY A 48 -8.32 -12.15 -3.98
N ILE A 49 -7.88 -10.91 -3.74
CA ILE A 49 -7.97 -9.78 -4.67
C ILE A 49 -6.82 -9.87 -5.67
N LYS A 50 -7.17 -9.98 -6.96
CA LYS A 50 -6.22 -10.15 -8.07
C LYS A 50 -5.97 -8.87 -8.85
N GLU A 51 -6.84 -7.88 -8.70
CA GLU A 51 -6.79 -6.63 -9.46
C GLU A 51 -7.24 -5.46 -8.59
N ILE A 52 -6.62 -4.31 -8.79
CA ILE A 52 -7.04 -3.02 -8.23
C ILE A 52 -7.44 -2.13 -9.39
N SER A 53 -8.69 -1.65 -9.39
CA SER A 53 -9.26 -0.90 -10.51
C SER A 53 -8.67 0.50 -10.69
N SER A 54 -8.25 1.13 -9.59
CA SER A 54 -7.71 2.48 -9.60
C SER A 54 -6.74 2.71 -8.44
N HIS A 55 -5.77 3.59 -8.67
CA HIS A 55 -4.85 4.05 -7.65
C HIS A 55 -5.00 5.55 -7.44
N ASP A 56 -5.57 5.90 -6.29
CA ASP A 56 -5.70 7.28 -5.86
C ASP A 56 -4.48 7.70 -5.03
N ARG A 57 -3.78 8.74 -5.51
CA ARG A 57 -2.68 9.39 -4.80
C ARG A 57 -3.15 10.43 -3.79
N ASN A 58 -4.46 10.65 -3.64
CA ASN A 58 -5.06 11.63 -2.74
C ASN A 58 -4.48 13.04 -2.93
N GLY A 59 -4.24 13.44 -4.18
CA GLY A 59 -3.65 14.74 -4.54
C GLY A 59 -2.15 14.89 -4.28
N PHE A 60 -1.44 13.86 -3.80
CA PHE A 60 0.01 13.92 -3.62
C PHE A 60 0.77 13.73 -4.94
N VAL A 61 1.85 14.50 -5.11
CA VAL A 61 2.82 14.31 -6.21
C VAL A 61 3.63 13.02 -6.02
N SER A 62 4.09 12.43 -7.12
CA SER A 62 4.98 11.25 -7.07
C SER A 62 6.39 11.70 -6.64
N GLY A 63 6.67 11.58 -5.35
CA GLY A 63 8.02 11.71 -4.77
C GLY A 63 8.57 10.36 -4.32
N GLU A 64 9.80 10.34 -3.80
CA GLU A 64 10.54 9.10 -3.44
C GLU A 64 9.71 8.16 -2.55
N ARG A 65 9.00 8.70 -1.56
CA ARG A 65 8.12 7.92 -0.68
C ARG A 65 6.96 7.26 -1.43
N MET A 66 6.32 7.99 -2.35
CA MET A 66 5.20 7.47 -3.14
C MET A 66 5.70 6.40 -4.11
N GLN A 67 6.83 6.65 -4.78
CA GLN A 67 7.46 5.68 -5.68
C GLN A 67 7.86 4.41 -4.93
N ALA A 68 8.41 4.54 -3.73
CA ALA A 68 8.78 3.40 -2.90
C ALA A 68 7.59 2.48 -2.60
N PHE A 69 6.42 3.06 -2.32
CA PHE A 69 5.17 2.33 -2.17
C PHE A 69 4.66 1.75 -3.51
N GLU A 70 4.62 2.57 -4.57
CA GLU A 70 4.11 2.21 -5.89
C GLU A 70 4.90 1.06 -6.54
N ILE A 71 6.23 1.07 -6.42
CA ILE A 71 7.09 0.04 -6.98
C ILE A 71 6.76 -1.33 -6.39
N VAL A 72 6.43 -1.41 -5.10
CA VAL A 72 6.07 -2.67 -4.45
C VAL A 72 4.77 -3.20 -5.04
N ILE A 73 3.71 -2.39 -5.05
CA ILE A 73 2.41 -2.84 -5.57
C ILE A 73 2.44 -3.12 -7.09
N ALA A 74 3.25 -2.37 -7.87
CA ALA A 74 3.45 -2.60 -9.29
C ALA A 74 4.18 -3.93 -9.58
N LYS A 75 5.14 -4.33 -8.74
CA LYS A 75 5.81 -5.64 -8.87
C LYS A 75 4.83 -6.82 -8.72
N HIS A 76 3.73 -6.60 -8.01
CA HIS A 76 2.67 -7.59 -7.82
C HIS A 76 1.54 -7.48 -8.85
N GLY A 77 1.68 -6.61 -9.87
CA GLY A 77 0.71 -6.48 -10.96
C GLY A 77 -0.50 -5.62 -10.65
N PHE A 78 -0.52 -4.92 -9.52
CA PHE A 78 -1.63 -4.03 -9.14
C PHE A 78 -1.55 -2.65 -9.78
N LEU A 79 -0.40 -2.28 -10.35
CA LEU A 79 -0.23 -1.06 -11.13
C LEU A 79 0.46 -1.39 -12.46
N PRO A 80 0.14 -0.65 -13.54
CA PRO A 80 0.95 -0.67 -14.75
C PRO A 80 2.37 -0.19 -14.45
N ARG A 81 3.36 -0.86 -15.06
CA ARG A 81 4.78 -0.52 -14.96
C ARG A 81 5.17 0.67 -15.81
#